data_AF-A0A9D8PYZ7-F1
#
_entry.id   AF-A0A9D8PYZ7-F1
#
_cell.length_a   1.000
_cell.length_b   1.000
_cell.length_c   1.000
_cell.angle_alpha   90.00
_cell.angle_beta   90.00
_cell.angle_gamma   90.00
#
_symmetry.space_group_name_H-M   'P 1'
#
loop_
_entity.id
_entity.type
_entity.pdbx_description
1 polymer ?
#
loop_
_entity_poly.entity_id
_entity_poly.type
_entity_poly.pdbx_seq_one_letter_code
_entity_poly.pdbx_strand_id
1 'polypeptide(L)'
;HIDECHATGFLGATGRGSAEVKGVLDRIDIITGTLGKAMGGALGGFTCASAEVIELLRQRSRPYLFSNSLPPHVVAAGIKAFDMLDKADDLRRKLAENTAYFREKMTAAGFDVKPGVHPISPVMLYDAPLAQKFAERLLEEGIYAIGFFFPVVPKGQARIRTQMSAAHSREHLDRAIDAFTRIGRELGVIKG
;
A
#
# COMPACT_ATOMS: atom_id res chain seq x y z
N HIS A 1 -15.30 5.71 -12.81
CA HIS A 1 -13.83 5.60 -12.81
C HIS A 1 -13.34 5.33 -11.38
N ILE A 2 -12.36 4.44 -11.21
CA ILE A 2 -11.70 4.14 -9.94
C ILE A 2 -10.18 4.00 -10.13
N ASP A 3 -9.41 4.42 -9.13
CA ASP A 3 -7.97 4.17 -9.03
C ASP A 3 -7.70 3.00 -8.07
N GLU A 4 -7.09 1.93 -8.58
CA GLU A 4 -6.75 0.71 -7.86
C GLU A 4 -5.24 0.55 -7.63
N CYS A 5 -4.46 1.64 -7.70
CA CYS A 5 -3.01 1.58 -7.56
C CYS A 5 -2.56 0.95 -6.23
N HIS A 6 -3.33 1.11 -5.16
CA HIS A 6 -3.07 0.49 -3.86
C HIS A 6 -3.97 -0.72 -3.60
N ALA A 7 -4.37 -1.47 -4.63
CA ALA A 7 -5.30 -2.57 -4.45
C ALA A 7 -5.11 -3.72 -5.44
N THR A 8 -4.80 -3.41 -6.71
CA THR A 8 -4.55 -4.42 -7.75
C THR A 8 -3.45 -5.39 -7.31
N GLY A 9 -3.73 -6.68 -7.48
CA GLY A 9 -2.84 -7.80 -7.19
C GLY A 9 -3.04 -8.43 -5.82
N PHE A 10 -3.62 -7.71 -4.85
CA PHE A 10 -3.62 -8.18 -3.45
C PHE A 10 -4.88 -7.93 -2.64
N LEU A 11 -5.79 -7.05 -3.06
CA LEU A 11 -7.11 -6.91 -2.43
C LEU A 11 -8.17 -7.67 -3.21
N GLY A 12 -9.14 -8.22 -2.48
CA GLY A 12 -10.18 -9.09 -3.02
C GLY A 12 -9.72 -10.54 -3.11
N ALA A 13 -10.68 -11.45 -3.29
CA ALA A 13 -10.40 -12.89 -3.31
C ALA A 13 -9.42 -13.25 -4.45
N THR A 14 -9.58 -12.61 -5.61
CA THR A 14 -8.76 -12.84 -6.80
C THR A 14 -7.71 -11.74 -7.03
N GLY A 15 -7.56 -10.79 -6.10
CA GLY A 15 -6.61 -9.69 -6.25
C GLY A 15 -7.07 -8.61 -7.23
N ARG A 16 -8.35 -8.55 -7.63
CA ARG A 16 -8.85 -7.57 -8.60
C ARG A 16 -9.05 -6.18 -8.01
N GLY A 17 -8.88 -6.02 -6.69
CA GLY A 17 -8.84 -4.73 -6.03
C GLY A 17 -10.07 -4.43 -5.19
N SER A 18 -10.25 -3.16 -4.86
CA SER A 18 -11.31 -2.70 -3.97
C SER A 18 -12.71 -2.86 -4.56
N ALA A 19 -12.87 -2.73 -5.89
CA ALA A 19 -14.13 -2.98 -6.57
C ALA A 19 -14.62 -4.44 -6.40
N GLU A 20 -13.70 -5.41 -6.40
CA GLU A 20 -14.01 -6.82 -6.11
C GLU A 20 -14.44 -6.98 -4.64
N VAL A 21 -13.69 -6.40 -3.70
CA VAL A 21 -14.02 -6.43 -2.26
C VAL A 21 -15.43 -5.89 -2.00
N LYS A 22 -15.88 -4.91 -2.79
CA LYS A 22 -17.20 -4.30 -2.66
C LYS A 22 -18.28 -4.95 -3.54
N GLY A 23 -17.94 -5.93 -4.38
CA GLY A 23 -18.88 -6.61 -5.27
C GLY A 23 -19.50 -5.67 -6.31
N VAL A 24 -18.74 -4.70 -6.80
CA VAL A 24 -19.23 -3.68 -7.76
C VAL A 24 -18.37 -3.58 -9.01
N LEU A 25 -17.55 -4.59 -9.31
CA LEU A 25 -16.62 -4.57 -10.44
C LEU A 25 -17.33 -4.35 -11.79
N ASP A 26 -18.54 -4.87 -11.93
CA ASP A 26 -19.45 -4.73 -13.09
C ASP A 26 -20.01 -3.31 -13.26
N ARG A 27 -19.90 -2.46 -12.23
CA ARG A 27 -20.40 -1.07 -12.22
C ARG A 27 -19.30 -0.05 -12.47
N ILE A 28 -18.09 -0.48 -12.80
CA ILE A 28 -16.92 0.39 -13.01
C ILE A 28 -16.57 0.45 -14.49
N ASP A 29 -16.77 1.61 -15.12
CA ASP A 29 -16.47 1.79 -16.55
C ASP A 29 -14.97 1.91 -16.86
N ILE A 30 -14.20 2.48 -15.93
CA ILE A 30 -12.77 2.77 -16.10
C ILE A 30 -12.03 2.44 -14.80
N ILE A 31 -11.03 1.58 -14.90
CA ILE A 31 -10.10 1.24 -13.82
C ILE A 31 -8.71 1.74 -14.20
N THR A 32 -8.06 2.47 -13.31
CA THR A 32 -6.65 2.86 -13.47
C THR A 32 -5.79 2.19 -12.41
N GLY A 33 -4.56 1.85 -12.78
CA GLY A 33 -3.60 1.24 -11.85
C GLY A 33 -2.15 1.53 -12.23
N THR A 34 -1.23 0.98 -11.44
CA THR A 34 0.21 1.20 -11.60
C THR A 34 0.98 -0.11 -11.66
N LEU A 35 2.07 -0.11 -12.43
CA LEU A 35 3.06 -1.20 -12.47
C LEU A 35 4.14 -1.05 -11.37
N GLY A 36 4.12 0.05 -10.61
CA GLY A 36 5.16 0.39 -9.64
C GLY A 36 4.90 -0.02 -8.19
N LYS A 37 3.87 -0.83 -7.92
CA LYS A 37 3.50 -1.26 -6.55
C LYS A 37 3.53 -2.78 -6.43
N ALA A 38 2.37 -3.41 -6.22
CA ALA A 38 2.28 -4.87 -6.11
C ALA A 38 2.79 -5.61 -7.37
N MET A 39 2.80 -4.92 -8.52
CA MET A 39 3.28 -5.39 -9.81
C MET A 39 4.82 -5.48 -9.94
N GLY A 40 5.56 -5.43 -8.83
CA GLY A 40 7.02 -5.61 -8.82
C GLY A 40 7.85 -4.33 -8.90
N GLY A 41 7.23 -3.15 -8.69
CA GLY A 41 7.98 -1.89 -8.53
C GLY A 41 8.59 -1.31 -9.81
N ALA A 42 8.16 -1.77 -10.99
CA ALA A 42 8.63 -1.26 -12.27
C ALA A 42 8.03 0.13 -12.59
N LEU A 43 8.24 0.62 -13.80
CA LEU A 43 7.73 1.91 -14.26
C LEU A 43 6.45 1.74 -15.10
N GLY A 44 5.46 2.60 -14.88
CA GLY A 44 4.27 2.70 -15.72
C GLY A 44 2.93 2.59 -15.00
N GLY A 45 1.87 2.73 -15.77
CA GLY A 45 0.49 2.59 -15.34
C GLY A 45 -0.38 2.09 -16.48
N PHE A 46 -1.62 1.76 -16.15
CA PHE A 46 -2.58 1.21 -17.10
C PHE A 46 -3.98 1.77 -16.85
N THR A 47 -4.77 1.76 -17.92
CA THR A 47 -6.20 2.07 -17.90
C THR A 47 -6.92 0.90 -18.55
N CYS A 48 -7.89 0.32 -17.85
CA CYS A 48 -8.82 -0.68 -18.36
C CYS A 48 -10.20 -0.04 -18.53
N ALA A 49 -10.77 -0.14 -19.72
CA ALA A 49 -12.09 0.37 -20.08
C ALA A 49 -12.59 -0.35 -21.34
N SER A 50 -13.76 0.02 -21.86
CA SER A 50 -14.21 -0.46 -23.18
C SER A 50 -13.25 -0.04 -24.29
N ALA A 51 -13.26 -0.76 -25.41
CA ALA A 51 -12.38 -0.50 -26.54
C ALA A 51 -12.55 0.94 -27.08
N GLU A 52 -13.79 1.43 -27.14
CA GLU A 52 -14.12 2.79 -27.59
C GLU A 52 -13.47 3.85 -26.72
N VAL A 53 -13.47 3.65 -25.39
CA VAL A 53 -12.81 4.55 -24.44
C VAL A 53 -11.30 4.48 -24.61
N ILE A 54 -10.72 3.29 -24.77
CA ILE A 54 -9.27 3.13 -24.95
C ILE A 54 -8.81 3.79 -26.26
N GLU A 55 -9.52 3.61 -27.37
CA GLU A 55 -9.21 4.25 -28.66
C GLU A 55 -9.28 5.78 -28.57
N LEU A 56 -10.32 6.31 -27.90
CA LEU A 56 -10.42 7.75 -27.66
C LEU A 56 -9.23 8.27 -26.83
N LEU A 57 -8.85 7.57 -25.77
CA LEU A 57 -7.72 7.95 -24.91
C LEU A 57 -6.41 7.93 -25.68
N ARG A 58 -6.17 6.95 -26.56
CA ARG A 58 -4.98 6.88 -27.41
C ARG A 58 -4.86 8.08 -28.35
N GLN A 59 -5.99 8.63 -28.82
CA GLN A 59 -6.03 9.78 -29.74
C GLN A 59 -6.08 11.15 -29.05
N ARG A 60 -6.46 11.23 -27.77
CA ARG A 60 -6.69 12.51 -27.06
C ARG A 60 -5.79 12.74 -25.86
N SER A 61 -5.24 11.69 -25.27
CA SER A 61 -4.40 11.80 -24.07
C SER A 61 -3.03 12.35 -24.44
N ARG A 62 -2.76 13.60 -24.06
CA ARG A 62 -1.45 14.25 -24.28
C ARG A 62 -0.29 13.45 -23.68
N PRO A 63 -0.37 12.90 -22.44
CA PRO A 63 0.69 12.06 -21.90
C PRO A 63 0.93 10.77 -22.70
N TYR A 64 -0.08 10.24 -23.41
CA TYR A 64 0.08 9.08 -24.27
C TYR A 64 0.73 9.44 -25.62
N LEU A 65 0.30 10.54 -26.22
CA LEU A 65 0.75 10.98 -27.55
C LEU A 65 2.14 11.62 -27.57
N PHE A 66 2.49 12.36 -26.52
CA PHE A 66 3.69 13.20 -26.46
C PHE A 66 4.72 12.67 -25.45
N SER A 67 4.71 11.37 -25.18
CA SER A 67 5.70 10.70 -24.32
C SER A 67 6.21 9.43 -24.97
N ASN A 68 7.43 9.02 -24.60
CA ASN A 68 8.02 7.79 -25.10
C ASN A 68 7.32 6.56 -24.51
N SER A 69 7.20 5.51 -25.32
CA SER A 69 6.70 4.22 -24.85
C SER A 69 7.61 3.61 -23.79
N LEU A 70 7.04 2.74 -22.95
CA LEU A 70 7.81 2.00 -21.95
C LEU A 70 8.87 1.12 -22.61
N PRO A 71 10.07 0.96 -22.00
CA PRO A 71 11.06 0.03 -22.49
C PRO A 71 10.50 -1.41 -22.59
N PRO A 72 10.81 -2.18 -23.64
CA PRO A 72 10.24 -3.51 -23.85
C PRO A 72 10.41 -4.47 -22.66
N HIS A 73 11.55 -4.43 -21.98
CA HIS A 73 11.81 -5.29 -20.81
C HIS A 73 10.93 -4.94 -19.61
N VAL A 74 10.53 -3.67 -19.44
CA VAL A 74 9.59 -3.23 -18.41
C VAL A 74 8.19 -3.80 -18.69
N VAL A 75 7.76 -3.75 -19.96
CA VAL A 75 6.47 -4.32 -20.37
C VAL A 75 6.45 -5.84 -20.17
N ALA A 76 7.52 -6.54 -20.57
CA ALA A 76 7.63 -7.98 -20.38
C ALA A 76 7.59 -8.39 -18.89
N ALA A 77 8.29 -7.65 -18.03
CA ALA A 77 8.23 -7.86 -16.58
C ALA A 77 6.82 -7.61 -16.02
N GLY A 78 6.13 -6.55 -16.49
CA GLY A 78 4.76 -6.26 -16.10
C GLY A 78 3.76 -7.36 -16.47
N ILE A 79 3.85 -7.90 -17.70
CA ILE A 79 3.04 -9.05 -18.14
C ILE A 79 3.28 -10.24 -17.22
N LYS A 80 4.56 -10.57 -16.96
CA LYS A 80 4.90 -11.70 -16.09
C LYS A 80 4.41 -11.49 -14.65
N ALA A 81 4.44 -10.25 -14.15
CA ALA A 81 3.93 -9.92 -12.84
C ALA A 81 2.41 -10.13 -12.74
N PHE A 82 1.63 -9.81 -13.78
CA PHE A 82 0.21 -10.14 -13.82
C PHE A 82 -0.04 -11.65 -13.76
N ASP A 83 0.70 -12.45 -14.54
CA ASP A 83 0.59 -13.92 -14.52
C ASP A 83 0.90 -14.50 -13.12
N MET A 84 1.88 -13.92 -12.43
CA MET A 84 2.25 -14.34 -11.08
C MET A 84 1.18 -13.96 -10.06
N LEU A 85 0.66 -12.74 -10.15
CA LEU A 85 -0.37 -12.24 -9.24
C LEU A 85 -1.69 -12.99 -9.41
N ASP A 86 -2.08 -13.37 -10.62
CA ASP A 86 -3.29 -14.17 -10.83
C ASP A 86 -3.27 -15.48 -10.01
N LYS A 87 -2.07 -16.05 -9.78
CA LYS A 87 -1.85 -17.32 -9.09
C LYS A 87 -1.39 -17.17 -7.62
N ALA A 88 -1.37 -15.95 -7.08
CA ALA A 88 -0.75 -15.62 -5.78
C ALA A 88 -1.69 -15.74 -4.56
N ASP A 89 -2.60 -16.72 -4.53
CA ASP A 89 -3.58 -16.87 -3.44
C ASP A 89 -2.94 -17.09 -2.07
N ASP A 90 -1.84 -17.83 -2.03
CA ASP A 90 -1.03 -18.08 -0.83
C ASP A 90 -0.37 -16.79 -0.31
N LEU A 91 0.21 -15.99 -1.20
CA LEU A 91 0.82 -14.70 -0.86
C LEU A 91 -0.23 -13.70 -0.40
N ARG A 92 -1.42 -13.67 -1.02
CA ARG A 92 -2.56 -12.84 -0.59
C ARG A 92 -3.02 -13.21 0.82
N ARG A 93 -3.18 -14.50 1.09
CA ARG A 93 -3.57 -14.99 2.42
C ARG A 93 -2.52 -14.62 3.47
N LYS A 94 -1.24 -14.90 3.20
CA LYS A 94 -0.14 -14.54 4.10
C LYS A 94 -0.08 -13.03 4.36
N LEU A 95 -0.29 -12.21 3.33
CA LEU A 95 -0.36 -10.76 3.48
C LEU A 95 -1.51 -10.34 4.40
N ALA A 96 -2.69 -10.92 4.23
CA ALA A 96 -3.85 -10.64 5.08
C ALA A 96 -3.60 -11.05 6.54
N GLU A 97 -3.00 -12.22 6.77
CA GLU A 97 -2.62 -12.70 8.10
C GLU A 97 -1.57 -11.81 8.77
N ASN A 98 -0.52 -11.43 8.04
CA ASN A 98 0.50 -10.49 8.52
C ASN A 98 -0.12 -9.13 8.87
N THR A 99 -1.05 -8.67 8.03
CA THR A 99 -1.76 -7.41 8.20
C THR A 99 -2.65 -7.41 9.43
N ALA A 100 -3.43 -8.48 9.64
CA ALA A 100 -4.28 -8.64 10.81
C ALA A 100 -3.44 -8.70 12.09
N TYR A 101 -2.39 -9.51 12.10
CA TYR A 101 -1.51 -9.65 13.24
C TYR A 101 -0.85 -8.34 13.66
N PHE A 102 -0.26 -7.61 12.70
CA PHE A 102 0.39 -6.33 13.00
C PHE A 102 -0.62 -5.34 13.61
N ARG A 103 -1.82 -5.23 13.02
CA ARG A 103 -2.87 -4.36 13.57
C ARG A 103 -3.27 -4.75 14.99
N GLU A 104 -3.57 -6.04 15.21
CA GLU A 104 -3.99 -6.55 16.50
C GLU A 104 -2.97 -6.23 17.59
N LYS A 105 -1.68 -6.55 17.33
CA LYS A 105 -0.61 -6.33 18.31
C LYS A 105 -0.33 -4.86 18.57
N MET A 106 -0.32 -4.03 17.52
CA MET A 106 -0.13 -2.59 17.69
C MET A 106 -1.28 -1.96 18.48
N THR A 107 -2.52 -2.32 18.17
CA THR A 107 -3.69 -1.86 18.94
C THR A 107 -3.66 -2.37 20.38
N ALA A 108 -3.28 -3.63 20.61
CA ALA A 108 -3.13 -4.19 21.96
C ALA A 108 -2.02 -3.50 22.76
N ALA A 109 -0.95 -3.04 22.10
CA ALA A 109 0.10 -2.21 22.70
C ALA A 109 -0.36 -0.78 23.02
N GLY A 110 -1.57 -0.39 22.62
CA GLY A 110 -2.16 0.92 22.93
C GLY A 110 -2.02 1.96 21.82
N PHE A 111 -1.48 1.59 20.66
CA PHE A 111 -1.43 2.51 19.52
C PHE A 111 -2.79 2.67 18.86
N ASP A 112 -3.08 3.91 18.44
CA ASP A 112 -4.18 4.17 17.52
C ASP A 112 -3.76 3.81 16.09
N VAL A 113 -4.34 2.71 15.59
CA VAL A 113 -4.17 2.27 14.21
C VAL A 113 -5.52 2.34 13.53
N LYS A 114 -5.60 3.05 12.39
CA LYS A 114 -6.88 3.19 11.69
C LYS A 114 -7.47 1.82 11.35
N PRO A 115 -8.75 1.56 11.71
CA PRO A 115 -9.37 0.27 11.50
C PRO A 115 -9.46 -0.06 10.02
N GLY A 116 -9.38 -1.35 9.70
CA GLY A 116 -9.51 -1.86 8.35
C GLY A 116 -8.66 -3.09 8.09
N VAL A 117 -8.78 -3.62 6.87
CA VAL A 117 -8.10 -4.85 6.42
C VAL A 117 -6.98 -4.59 5.42
N HIS A 118 -6.77 -3.32 5.05
CA HIS A 118 -5.85 -2.94 4.00
C HIS A 118 -4.36 -3.08 4.46
N PRO A 119 -3.43 -3.65 3.69
CA PRO A 119 -2.02 -3.82 4.10
C PRO A 119 -1.28 -2.57 4.58
N ILE A 120 -1.64 -1.40 4.06
CA ILE A 120 -1.26 -0.10 4.65
C ILE A 120 -1.92 0.04 6.03
N SER A 121 -1.13 0.08 7.09
CA SER A 121 -1.59 0.19 8.49
C SER A 121 -1.04 1.49 9.10
N PRO A 122 -1.79 2.61 9.06
CA PRO A 122 -1.31 3.88 9.57
C PRO A 122 -1.35 3.90 11.10
N VAL A 123 -0.19 4.12 11.73
CA VAL A 123 -0.04 4.31 13.18
C VAL A 123 -0.11 5.81 13.48
N MET A 124 -1.19 6.25 14.12
CA MET A 124 -1.50 7.66 14.28
C MET A 124 -0.68 8.29 15.40
N LEU A 125 -0.06 9.43 15.10
CA LEU A 125 0.73 10.22 16.05
C LEU A 125 0.20 11.64 16.23
N TYR A 126 -0.60 12.11 15.26
CA TYR A 126 -1.31 13.40 15.23
C TYR A 126 -0.43 14.65 15.23
N ASP A 127 0.83 14.57 15.65
CA ASP A 127 1.82 15.65 15.64
C ASP A 127 2.98 15.37 14.65
N ALA A 128 3.39 16.41 13.91
CA ALA A 128 4.36 16.27 12.82
C ALA A 128 5.82 16.14 13.32
N PRO A 129 6.32 17.02 14.21
CA PRO A 129 7.61 16.82 14.87
C PRO A 129 7.73 15.45 15.55
N LEU A 130 6.69 15.00 16.25
CA LEU A 130 6.64 13.67 16.86
C LEU A 130 6.76 12.56 15.80
N ALA A 131 6.03 12.64 14.69
CA ALA A 131 6.10 11.65 13.62
C ALA A 131 7.49 11.59 12.95
N GLN A 132 8.16 12.73 12.80
CA GLN A 132 9.53 12.76 12.30
C GLN A 132 10.49 12.07 13.28
N LYS A 133 10.47 12.48 14.55
CA LYS A 133 11.31 11.89 15.60
C LYS A 133 11.07 10.38 15.74
N PHE A 134 9.81 9.95 15.69
CA PHE A 134 9.47 8.53 15.78
C PHE A 134 10.05 7.73 14.61
N ALA A 135 9.97 8.26 13.38
CA ALA A 135 10.54 7.62 12.19
C ALA A 135 12.08 7.53 12.26
N GLU A 136 12.75 8.58 12.73
CA GLU A 136 14.20 8.60 12.96
C GLU A 136 14.61 7.52 13.98
N ARG A 137 13.88 7.41 15.09
CA ARG A 137 14.12 6.38 16.12
C ARG A 137 13.89 4.96 15.63
N LEU A 138 12.86 4.73 14.80
CA LEU A 138 12.67 3.42 14.15
C LEU A 138 13.85 3.08 13.24
N LEU A 139 14.38 4.05 12.50
CA LEU A 139 15.52 3.86 11.62
C LEU A 139 16.79 3.49 12.40
N GLU A 140 17.04 4.13 13.54
CA GLU A 140 18.14 3.77 14.45
C GLU A 140 18.06 2.32 14.93
N GLU A 141 16.84 1.77 15.10
CA GLU A 141 16.61 0.37 15.42
C GLU A 141 16.64 -0.57 14.20
N GLY A 142 16.98 -0.04 13.02
CA GLY A 142 17.06 -0.76 11.75
C GLY A 142 15.70 -1.02 11.09
N ILE A 143 14.66 -0.28 11.47
CA ILE A 143 13.31 -0.38 10.88
C ILE A 143 13.04 0.86 10.04
N TYR A 144 13.07 0.69 8.73
CA TYR A 144 12.76 1.79 7.82
C TYR A 144 11.24 1.97 7.69
N ALA A 145 10.73 3.03 8.32
CA ALA A 145 9.35 3.49 8.18
C ALA A 145 9.30 5.00 8.03
N ILE A 146 8.31 5.51 7.29
CA ILE A 146 8.20 6.93 6.97
C ILE A 146 7.04 7.57 7.70
N GLY A 147 7.33 8.70 8.35
CA GLY A 147 6.34 9.62 8.88
C GLY A 147 5.66 10.41 7.76
N PHE A 148 4.33 10.47 7.78
CA PHE A 148 3.50 11.26 6.89
C PHE A 148 2.90 12.42 7.67
N PHE A 149 3.12 13.64 7.21
CA PHE A 149 2.59 14.89 7.77
C PHE A 149 2.24 15.86 6.63
N PHE A 150 1.73 17.05 6.96
CA PHE A 150 1.37 18.07 5.96
C PHE A 150 2.58 18.40 5.05
N PRO A 151 2.39 18.55 3.72
CA PRO A 151 1.14 18.62 2.97
C PRO A 151 0.55 17.28 2.51
N VAL A 152 1.23 16.15 2.78
CA VAL A 152 0.82 14.83 2.28
C VAL A 152 -0.44 14.32 3.00
N VAL A 153 -0.61 14.69 4.27
CA VAL A 153 -1.82 14.45 5.05
C VAL A 153 -2.29 15.76 5.71
N PRO A 154 -3.58 15.89 6.09
CA PRO A 154 -4.06 17.08 6.77
C PRO A 154 -3.26 17.41 8.03
N LYS A 155 -3.21 18.70 8.41
CA LYS A 155 -2.63 19.13 9.69
C LYS A 155 -3.32 18.42 10.85
N GLY A 156 -2.55 18.05 11.87
CA GLY A 156 -3.07 17.31 13.02
C GLY A 156 -3.42 15.84 12.72
N GLN A 157 -3.00 15.28 11.57
CA GLN A 157 -3.25 13.88 11.17
C GLN A 157 -1.94 13.16 10.81
N ALA A 158 -0.84 13.58 11.44
CA ALA A 158 0.47 12.97 11.26
C ALA A 158 0.47 11.51 11.73
N ARG A 159 1.23 10.66 11.06
CA ARG A 159 1.22 9.20 11.29
C ARG A 159 2.48 8.55 10.76
N ILE A 160 2.86 7.39 11.30
CA ILE A 160 3.80 6.49 10.62
C ILE A 160 3.00 5.60 9.66
N ARG A 161 3.33 5.64 8.38
CA ARG A 161 2.68 4.79 7.38
C ARG A 161 3.44 3.48 7.26
N THR A 162 2.95 2.43 7.91
CA THR A 162 3.47 1.07 7.71
C THR A 162 2.75 0.36 6.56
N GLN A 163 3.45 -0.54 5.89
CA GLN A 163 2.92 -1.31 4.76
C GLN A 163 3.34 -2.75 4.94
N MET A 164 2.38 -3.62 5.22
CA MET A 164 2.65 -5.04 5.39
C MET A 164 2.93 -5.70 4.03
N SER A 165 3.77 -6.73 4.07
CA SER A 165 4.16 -7.52 2.90
C SER A 165 3.99 -9.01 3.21
N ALA A 166 3.66 -9.81 2.19
CA ALA A 166 3.71 -11.27 2.27
C ALA A 166 5.14 -11.78 2.54
N ALA A 167 6.16 -10.97 2.22
CA ALA A 167 7.55 -11.29 2.48
C ALA A 167 7.96 -11.15 3.96
N HIS A 168 7.19 -10.43 4.79
CA HIS A 168 7.49 -10.35 6.21
C HIS A 168 7.28 -11.71 6.88
N SER A 169 8.26 -12.16 7.66
CA SER A 169 8.11 -13.25 8.62
C SER A 169 7.43 -12.75 9.90
N ARG A 170 6.99 -13.66 10.76
CA ARG A 170 6.45 -13.29 12.08
C ARG A 170 7.51 -12.58 12.92
N GLU A 171 8.76 -13.05 12.89
CA GLU A 171 9.89 -12.42 13.56
C GLU A 171 10.15 -10.97 13.12
N HIS A 172 10.02 -10.67 11.81
CA HIS A 172 10.14 -9.30 11.32
C HIS A 172 9.05 -8.40 11.90
N LEU A 173 7.82 -8.92 12.01
CA LEU A 173 6.69 -8.18 12.58
C LEU A 173 6.87 -7.98 14.08
N ASP A 174 7.26 -9.01 14.82
CA ASP A 174 7.48 -8.94 16.27
C ASP A 174 8.58 -7.93 16.60
N ARG A 175 9.72 -7.99 15.90
CA ARG A 175 10.79 -6.99 16.04
C ARG A 175 10.29 -5.57 15.81
N ALA A 176 9.46 -5.37 14.78
CA ALA A 176 8.87 -4.06 14.51
C ALA A 176 7.92 -3.62 15.63
N ILE A 177 7.01 -4.49 16.07
CA ILE A 177 6.04 -4.20 17.12
C ILE A 177 6.74 -3.86 18.44
N ASP A 178 7.79 -4.60 18.80
CA ASP A 178 8.57 -4.35 20.02
C ASP A 178 9.27 -2.99 19.97
N ALA A 179 9.90 -2.67 18.84
CA ALA A 179 10.52 -1.38 18.58
C ALA A 179 9.52 -0.23 18.70
N PHE A 180 8.38 -0.34 18.00
CA PHE A 180 7.29 0.61 18.09
C PHE A 180 6.85 0.80 19.54
N THR A 181 6.60 -0.29 20.27
CA THR A 181 6.14 -0.24 21.66
C THR A 181 7.14 0.46 22.58
N ARG A 182 8.43 0.14 22.48
CA ARG A 182 9.49 0.80 23.24
C ARG A 182 9.56 2.29 22.94
N ILE A 183 9.66 2.66 21.67
CA ILE A 183 9.76 4.06 21.23
C ILE A 183 8.48 4.83 21.58
N GLY A 184 7.31 4.20 21.46
CA GLY A 184 6.03 4.80 21.80
C GLY A 184 5.91 5.12 23.28
N ARG A 185 6.43 4.28 24.17
CA ARG A 185 6.53 4.59 25.60
C ARG A 185 7.53 5.70 25.87
N GLU A 186 8.70 5.63 25.25
CA GLU A 186 9.76 6.64 25.41
C GLU A 186 9.32 8.04 24.98
N LEU A 187 8.59 8.13 23.86
CA LEU A 187 8.10 9.39 23.31
C LEU A 187 6.71 9.79 23.83
N GLY A 188 6.14 9.03 24.77
CA GLY A 188 4.86 9.35 25.40
C GLY A 188 3.63 9.20 24.49
N VAL A 189 3.72 8.40 23.43
CA VAL A 189 2.61 8.09 22.51
C VAL A 189 1.62 7.12 23.15
N ILE A 190 2.13 6.11 23.85
CA ILE A 190 1.35 5.08 24.55
C ILE A 190 1.78 5.03 26.02
N LYS A 191 0.90 4.54 26.90
CA LYS A 191 1.18 4.43 28.33
C LYS A 191 2.11 3.24 28.61
N GLY A 192 2.91 3.36 29.68
CA GLY A 192 3.79 2.30 30.20
C GLY A 192 3.02 1.06 30.61
#